data_AF-E1Y932-F1
#
_entry.id   AF-E1Y932-F1
#
_cell.length_a   1.000
_cell.length_b   1.000
_cell.length_c   1.000
_cell.angle_alpha   90.00
_cell.angle_beta   90.00
_cell.angle_gamma   90.00
#
_symmetry.space_group_name_H-M   'P 1'
#
loop_
_entity.id
_entity.type
_entity.pdbx_description
1 polymer ?
#
loop_
_entity_poly.entity_id
_entity_poly.type
_entity_poly.pdbx_seq_one_letter_code
_entity_poly.pdbx_strand_id
1 'polypeptide(L)'
;MQTPNELHQWMEKGKIFYLIDTLTHSHFQKVRLPGARNACVFEVTFIDQIKAITENKDIDIVVYGSSSRSYDAIRAAEKLEYEGFINVHVLDGGIAAWRLAGLLLEGDEVEEPDDPQTMVKPDDQLYRVDSDRSMIQWTGRNANTTHFGNIRIRNGELQSKDGVFTGIFNIDMNSIVNINLDGDELQPVLIAHLKSDDFFLTKVFPTATIEINQAKPVKDPFLTVPNYEINATLELRGLKVRQDFFATVARTPENGISAEAHFDIDRTKWGVIYGSARFFEHLGMHVVFDLISFQIRIVTD
;
A
#
# COMPACT_ATOMS: atom_id res chain seq x y z
N MET A 1 -19.29 -13.54 -23.98
CA MET A 1 -19.81 -12.53 -23.03
C MET A 1 -21.31 -12.43 -23.23
N GLN A 2 -22.06 -12.27 -22.15
CA GLN A 2 -23.52 -12.08 -22.18
C GLN A 2 -23.89 -10.71 -21.66
N THR A 3 -24.85 -10.04 -22.28
CA THR A 3 -25.38 -8.78 -21.79
C THR A 3 -26.33 -9.00 -20.60
N PRO A 4 -26.58 -7.98 -19.75
CA PRO A 4 -27.56 -8.07 -18.66
C PRO A 4 -28.95 -8.55 -19.12
N ASN A 5 -29.44 -8.05 -20.25
CA ASN A 5 -30.76 -8.42 -20.77
C ASN A 5 -30.82 -9.86 -21.29
N GLU A 6 -29.75 -10.37 -21.92
CA GLU A 6 -29.68 -11.77 -22.37
C GLU A 6 -29.67 -12.73 -21.18
N LEU A 7 -28.87 -12.41 -20.15
CA LEU A 7 -28.82 -13.21 -18.93
C LEU A 7 -30.15 -13.15 -18.17
N HIS A 8 -30.79 -11.99 -18.11
CA HIS A 8 -32.12 -11.86 -17.51
C HIS A 8 -33.16 -12.73 -18.24
N GLN A 9 -33.14 -12.77 -19.57
CA GLN A 9 -34.00 -13.67 -20.34
C GLN A 9 -33.71 -15.16 -20.07
N TRP A 10 -32.45 -15.54 -19.81
CA TRP A 10 -32.13 -16.92 -19.39
C TRP A 10 -32.80 -17.25 -18.06
N MET A 11 -32.79 -16.30 -17.11
CA MET A 11 -33.44 -16.45 -15.81
C MET A 11 -34.97 -16.56 -15.97
N GLU A 12 -35.60 -15.67 -16.74
CA GLU A 12 -37.05 -15.68 -16.98
C GLU A 12 -37.52 -16.96 -17.69
N LYS A 13 -36.70 -17.50 -18.60
CA LYS A 13 -36.99 -18.74 -19.33
C LYS A 13 -36.68 -20.01 -18.51
N GLY A 14 -36.16 -19.88 -17.29
CA GLY A 14 -35.80 -21.01 -16.44
C GLY A 14 -34.70 -21.89 -17.03
N LYS A 15 -33.78 -21.31 -17.80
CA LYS A 15 -32.61 -22.04 -18.29
C LYS A 15 -31.78 -22.54 -17.09
N ILE A 16 -31.28 -23.76 -17.16
CA ILE A 16 -30.41 -24.32 -16.12
C ILE A 16 -28.98 -23.82 -16.32
N PHE A 17 -28.46 -23.06 -15.36
CA PHE A 17 -27.06 -22.61 -15.30
C PHE A 17 -26.72 -22.23 -13.85
N TYR A 18 -25.43 -22.06 -13.55
CA TYR A 18 -24.98 -21.44 -12.30
C TYR A 18 -24.56 -20.00 -12.52
N LEU A 19 -25.06 -19.10 -11.69
CA LEU A 19 -24.65 -17.71 -11.65
C LEU A 19 -23.67 -17.50 -10.50
N ILE A 20 -22.45 -17.06 -10.79
CA ILE A 20 -21.35 -16.96 -9.84
C ILE A 20 -20.90 -15.51 -9.69
N ASP A 21 -21.01 -14.99 -8.45
CA ASP A 21 -20.39 -13.74 -8.04
C ASP A 21 -18.93 -13.97 -7.67
N THR A 22 -18.03 -13.25 -8.33
CA THR A 22 -16.59 -13.44 -8.19
C THR A 22 -15.93 -12.55 -7.13
N LEU A 23 -16.69 -11.67 -6.47
CA LEU A 23 -16.19 -10.71 -5.50
C LEU A 23 -16.13 -11.32 -4.08
N THR A 24 -15.64 -10.54 -3.12
CA THR A 24 -15.51 -10.97 -1.73
C THR A 24 -16.88 -11.30 -1.13
N HIS A 25 -16.89 -12.17 -0.12
CA HIS A 25 -18.12 -12.52 0.60
C HIS A 25 -18.84 -11.29 1.18
N SER A 26 -18.07 -10.34 1.75
CA SER A 26 -18.63 -9.10 2.29
C SER A 26 -19.31 -8.26 1.21
N HIS A 27 -18.74 -8.17 0.01
CA HIS A 27 -19.37 -7.48 -1.11
C HIS A 27 -20.64 -8.20 -1.58
N PHE A 28 -20.61 -9.53 -1.67
CA PHE A 28 -21.77 -10.35 -2.08
C PHE A 28 -22.98 -10.22 -1.12
N GLN A 29 -22.72 -10.02 0.18
CA GLN A 29 -23.78 -9.75 1.16
C GLN A 29 -24.44 -8.39 0.91
N LYS A 30 -23.64 -7.37 0.61
CA LYS A 30 -24.10 -6.02 0.29
C LYS A 30 -24.90 -5.95 -1.01
N VAL A 31 -24.40 -6.56 -2.08
CA VAL A 31 -25.03 -6.49 -3.40
C VAL A 31 -24.63 -7.68 -4.26
N ARG A 32 -25.64 -8.30 -4.89
CA ARG A 32 -25.48 -9.43 -5.82
C ARG A 32 -26.65 -9.49 -6.80
N LEU A 33 -26.48 -10.27 -7.86
CA LEU A 33 -27.58 -10.61 -8.76
C LEU A 33 -28.50 -11.67 -8.11
N PRO A 34 -29.81 -11.67 -8.45
CA PRO A 34 -30.74 -12.64 -7.90
C PRO A 34 -30.34 -14.09 -8.15
N GLY A 35 -30.39 -14.93 -7.12
CA GLY A 35 -30.05 -16.36 -7.22
C GLY A 35 -28.56 -16.68 -7.48
N ALA A 36 -27.67 -15.68 -7.44
CA ALA A 36 -26.24 -15.89 -7.55
C ALA A 36 -25.68 -16.67 -6.34
N ARG A 37 -24.58 -17.40 -6.57
CA ARG A 37 -23.74 -18.01 -5.54
C ARG A 37 -22.38 -17.30 -5.51
N ASN A 38 -21.78 -17.16 -4.34
CA ASN A 38 -20.47 -16.52 -4.21
C ASN A 38 -19.33 -17.52 -4.35
N ALA A 39 -18.33 -17.19 -5.15
CA ALA A 39 -17.02 -17.83 -5.18
C ALA A 39 -15.96 -16.75 -5.46
N CYS A 40 -15.21 -16.35 -4.44
CA CYS A 40 -14.30 -15.21 -4.52
C CYS A 40 -13.05 -15.53 -5.36
N VAL A 41 -12.86 -14.86 -6.49
CA VAL A 41 -11.76 -15.14 -7.43
C VAL A 41 -10.38 -14.78 -6.86
N PHE A 42 -10.36 -13.88 -5.87
CA PHE A 42 -9.15 -13.44 -5.17
C PHE A 42 -8.62 -14.48 -4.18
N GLU A 43 -9.44 -15.47 -3.82
CA GLU A 43 -9.06 -16.52 -2.88
C GLU A 43 -8.41 -17.70 -3.59
N VAL A 44 -7.41 -18.31 -2.94
CA VAL A 44 -6.74 -19.52 -3.46
C VAL A 44 -7.70 -20.71 -3.56
N THR A 45 -8.77 -20.71 -2.78
CA THR A 45 -9.83 -21.73 -2.73
C THR A 45 -10.93 -21.52 -3.77
N PHE A 46 -10.79 -20.54 -4.69
CA PHE A 46 -11.81 -20.24 -5.70
C PHE A 46 -12.33 -21.48 -6.43
N ILE A 47 -11.45 -22.36 -6.89
CA ILE A 47 -11.85 -23.58 -7.61
C ILE A 47 -12.57 -24.58 -6.71
N ASP A 48 -12.18 -24.72 -5.45
CA ASP A 48 -12.84 -25.61 -4.49
C ASP A 48 -14.25 -25.09 -4.17
N GLN A 49 -14.42 -23.77 -4.06
CA GLN A 49 -15.73 -23.13 -3.90
C GLN A 49 -16.64 -23.42 -5.10
N ILE A 50 -16.10 -23.40 -6.31
CA ILE A 50 -16.86 -23.78 -7.51
C ILE A 50 -17.22 -25.27 -7.49
N LYS A 51 -16.29 -26.17 -7.13
CA LYS A 51 -16.54 -27.62 -7.05
C LYS A 51 -17.64 -27.94 -6.02
N ALA A 52 -17.71 -27.19 -4.93
CA ALA A 52 -18.80 -27.29 -3.95
C ALA A 52 -20.17 -26.85 -4.52
N ILE A 53 -20.19 -26.02 -5.57
CA ILE A 53 -21.39 -25.62 -6.30
C ILE A 53 -21.75 -26.65 -7.38
N THR A 54 -20.76 -27.07 -8.18
CA THR A 54 -20.90 -28.04 -9.26
C THR A 54 -19.56 -28.66 -9.66
N GLU A 55 -19.57 -29.97 -9.87
CA GLU A 55 -18.48 -30.70 -10.52
C GLU A 55 -18.75 -30.97 -12.01
N ASN A 56 -19.98 -30.67 -12.48
CA ASN A 56 -20.36 -30.84 -13.88
C ASN A 56 -19.64 -29.80 -14.75
N LYS A 57 -18.72 -30.26 -15.61
CA LYS A 57 -17.91 -29.42 -16.51
C LYS A 57 -18.66 -28.91 -17.74
N ASP A 58 -19.77 -29.56 -18.08
CA ASP A 58 -20.60 -29.23 -19.25
C ASP A 58 -21.75 -28.28 -18.90
N ILE A 59 -22.02 -28.00 -17.63
CA ILE A 59 -23.10 -27.08 -17.26
C ILE A 59 -22.73 -25.64 -17.61
N ASP A 60 -23.71 -24.86 -18.08
CA ASP A 60 -23.53 -23.43 -18.27
C ASP A 60 -23.21 -22.77 -16.91
N ILE A 61 -22.07 -22.06 -16.86
CA ILE A 61 -21.67 -21.22 -15.73
C ILE A 61 -21.54 -19.80 -16.23
N VAL A 62 -22.25 -18.87 -15.60
CA VAL A 62 -22.12 -17.43 -15.84
C VAL A 62 -21.40 -16.82 -14.65
N VAL A 63 -20.21 -16.28 -14.88
CA VAL A 63 -19.46 -15.51 -13.88
C VAL A 63 -19.67 -14.02 -14.07
N TYR A 64 -19.76 -13.28 -12.98
CA TYR A 64 -19.82 -11.83 -12.99
C TYR A 64 -19.01 -11.24 -11.83
N GLY A 65 -18.68 -9.96 -11.93
CA GLY A 65 -18.07 -9.22 -10.84
C GLY A 65 -18.49 -7.77 -10.89
N SER A 66 -17.57 -6.86 -10.57
CA SER A 66 -17.95 -5.49 -10.21
C SER A 66 -18.40 -4.63 -11.40
N SER A 67 -17.57 -4.53 -12.45
CA SER A 67 -17.80 -3.65 -13.60
C SER A 67 -16.89 -4.00 -14.78
N SER A 68 -17.11 -3.35 -15.94
CA SER A 68 -16.24 -3.45 -17.12
C SER A 68 -14.81 -2.93 -16.92
N ARG A 69 -14.54 -2.24 -15.80
CA ARG A 69 -13.21 -1.76 -15.44
C ARG A 69 -12.37 -2.82 -14.71
N SER A 70 -13.00 -3.89 -14.25
CA SER A 70 -12.37 -4.95 -13.47
C SER A 70 -12.16 -6.20 -14.31
N TYR A 71 -11.09 -6.93 -13.98
CA TYR A 71 -10.78 -8.22 -14.58
C TYR A 71 -11.31 -9.40 -13.74
N ASP A 72 -12.02 -9.15 -12.64
CA ASP A 72 -12.53 -10.18 -11.71
C ASP A 72 -13.23 -11.36 -12.42
N ALA A 73 -14.28 -11.10 -13.19
CA ALA A 73 -15.06 -12.11 -13.89
C ALA A 73 -14.29 -12.78 -15.04
N ILE A 74 -13.44 -12.02 -15.74
CA ILE A 74 -12.60 -12.56 -16.81
C ILE A 74 -11.58 -13.55 -16.22
N ARG A 75 -10.93 -13.20 -15.11
CA ARG A 75 -9.98 -14.08 -14.42
C ARG A 75 -10.67 -15.31 -13.83
N ALA A 76 -11.90 -15.16 -13.35
CA ALA A 76 -12.69 -16.29 -12.89
C ALA A 76 -12.99 -17.25 -14.05
N ALA A 77 -13.40 -16.73 -15.21
CA ALA A 77 -13.67 -17.55 -16.38
C ALA A 77 -12.43 -18.31 -16.86
N GLU A 78 -11.28 -17.62 -16.99
CA GLU A 78 -10.01 -18.26 -17.35
C GLU A 78 -9.68 -19.41 -16.38
N LYS A 79 -9.78 -19.18 -15.06
CA LYS A 79 -9.52 -20.22 -14.05
C LYS A 79 -10.45 -21.43 -14.20
N LEU A 80 -11.72 -21.22 -14.53
CA LEU A 80 -12.68 -22.31 -14.77
C LEU A 80 -12.36 -23.10 -16.04
N GLU A 81 -12.02 -22.40 -17.12
CA GLU A 81 -11.62 -23.03 -18.38
C GLU A 81 -10.34 -23.86 -18.21
N TYR A 82 -9.35 -23.37 -17.45
CA TYR A 82 -8.16 -24.15 -17.10
C TYR A 82 -8.47 -25.41 -16.29
N GLU A 83 -9.51 -25.37 -15.44
CA GLU A 83 -10.02 -26.54 -14.72
C GLU A 83 -10.94 -27.42 -15.58
N GLY A 84 -11.09 -27.12 -16.87
CA GLY A 84 -11.82 -27.92 -17.85
C GLY A 84 -13.34 -27.70 -17.87
N PHE A 85 -13.85 -26.62 -17.28
CA PHE A 85 -15.26 -26.23 -17.51
C PHE A 85 -15.40 -25.69 -18.94
N ILE A 86 -16.40 -26.16 -19.68
CA ILE A 86 -16.51 -25.95 -21.12
C ILE A 86 -17.45 -24.78 -21.45
N ASN A 87 -18.56 -24.65 -20.72
CA ASN A 87 -19.61 -23.66 -21.00
C ASN A 87 -19.54 -22.49 -20.01
N VAL A 88 -18.43 -21.75 -20.05
CA VAL A 88 -18.19 -20.60 -19.17
C VAL A 88 -18.50 -19.30 -19.90
N HIS A 89 -19.31 -18.44 -19.27
CA HIS A 89 -19.75 -17.16 -19.81
C HIS A 89 -19.44 -16.04 -18.83
N VAL A 90 -18.98 -14.89 -19.33
CA VAL A 90 -18.80 -13.67 -18.53
C VAL A 90 -19.98 -12.73 -18.76
N LEU A 91 -20.61 -12.23 -17.68
CA LEU A 91 -21.58 -11.13 -17.76
C LEU A 91 -20.85 -9.81 -18.06
N ASP A 92 -21.18 -9.20 -19.19
CA ASP A 92 -20.59 -7.95 -19.63
C ASP A 92 -20.99 -6.80 -18.69
N GLY A 93 -19.98 -6.04 -18.25
CA GLY A 93 -20.15 -4.90 -17.36
C GLY A 93 -20.58 -5.21 -15.91
N GLY A 94 -20.74 -6.49 -15.53
CA GLY A 94 -20.94 -6.92 -14.14
C GLY A 94 -22.17 -6.30 -13.44
N ILE A 95 -22.07 -6.13 -12.11
CA ILE A 95 -23.12 -5.51 -11.28
C ILE A 95 -23.43 -4.10 -11.76
N ALA A 96 -22.42 -3.32 -12.18
CA ALA A 96 -22.63 -1.96 -12.66
C ALA A 96 -23.54 -1.91 -13.89
N ALA A 97 -23.32 -2.76 -14.89
CA ALA A 97 -24.18 -2.82 -16.07
C ALA A 97 -25.57 -3.41 -15.77
N TRP A 98 -25.64 -4.39 -14.86
CA TRP A 98 -26.92 -4.93 -14.38
C TRP A 98 -27.80 -3.85 -13.73
N ARG A 99 -27.20 -3.02 -12.88
CA ARG A 99 -27.87 -1.86 -12.26
C ARG A 99 -28.29 -0.84 -13.30
N LEU A 100 -27.42 -0.48 -14.25
CA LEU A 100 -27.75 0.46 -15.32
C LEU A 100 -28.89 -0.04 -16.23
N ALA A 101 -29.06 -1.35 -16.35
CA ALA A 101 -30.19 -1.96 -17.06
C ALA A 101 -31.52 -1.89 -16.27
N GLY A 102 -31.52 -1.38 -15.03
CA GLY A 102 -32.70 -1.28 -14.18
C GLY A 102 -33.20 -2.63 -13.64
N LEU A 103 -32.34 -3.65 -13.64
CA LEU A 103 -32.66 -4.98 -13.17
C LEU A 103 -32.49 -5.09 -11.66
N LEU A 104 -33.31 -5.94 -11.02
CA LEU A 104 -33.30 -6.11 -9.57
C LEU A 104 -31.98 -6.69 -9.06
N LEU A 105 -31.52 -6.18 -7.92
CA LEU A 105 -30.38 -6.66 -7.16
C LEU A 105 -30.85 -7.15 -5.78
N GLU A 106 -30.09 -8.05 -5.16
CA GLU A 106 -30.31 -8.51 -3.79
C GLU A 106 -29.15 -8.08 -2.88
N GLY A 107 -29.41 -7.86 -1.59
CA GLY A 107 -28.40 -7.56 -0.58
C GLY A 107 -28.78 -6.39 0.32
N ASP A 108 -27.86 -6.02 1.21
CA ASP A 108 -28.09 -4.98 2.22
C ASP A 108 -27.95 -3.53 1.69
N GLU A 109 -27.18 -3.33 0.60
CA GLU A 109 -26.78 -2.01 0.08
C GLU A 109 -26.99 -1.91 -1.45
N VAL A 110 -28.19 -2.22 -1.95
CA VAL A 110 -28.47 -2.35 -3.40
C VAL A 110 -28.71 -1.02 -4.15
N GLU A 111 -29.13 0.03 -3.44
CA GLU A 111 -29.63 1.28 -4.03
C GLU A 111 -28.52 2.08 -4.73
N GLU A 112 -27.36 2.22 -4.08
CA GLU A 112 -26.29 3.09 -4.57
C GLU A 112 -25.09 2.29 -5.12
N PRO A 113 -24.34 2.85 -6.08
CA PRO A 113 -23.05 2.30 -6.47
C PRO A 113 -22.05 2.30 -5.30
N ASP A 114 -21.50 1.13 -5.00
CA ASP A 114 -20.42 0.99 -4.02
C ASP A 114 -19.14 1.73 -4.49
N ASP A 115 -18.35 2.21 -3.54
CA ASP A 115 -17.02 2.73 -3.80
C ASP A 115 -16.15 1.58 -4.30
N PRO A 116 -15.52 1.66 -5.48
CA PRO A 116 -14.61 0.61 -5.94
C PRO A 116 -13.35 0.47 -5.06
N GLN A 117 -13.14 1.37 -4.10
CA GLN A 117 -12.03 1.34 -3.14
C GLN A 117 -10.67 1.26 -3.84
N THR A 118 -10.52 1.95 -4.97
CA THR A 118 -9.29 1.95 -5.76
C THR A 118 -8.35 3.09 -5.41
N MET A 119 -8.83 4.13 -4.73
CA MET A 119 -8.10 5.35 -4.38
C MET A 119 -8.34 5.72 -2.93
N VAL A 120 -7.34 6.31 -2.28
CA VAL A 120 -7.50 6.82 -0.90
C VAL A 120 -8.29 8.12 -0.91
N LYS A 121 -9.25 8.22 0.02
CA LYS A 121 -10.01 9.43 0.30
C LYS A 121 -9.81 9.78 1.77
N PRO A 122 -8.81 10.62 2.09
CA PRO A 122 -8.58 11.02 3.47
C PRO A 122 -9.64 12.02 3.91
N ASP A 123 -10.04 11.93 5.17
CA ASP A 123 -10.94 12.90 5.78
C ASP A 123 -10.17 14.20 6.12
N ASP A 124 -10.87 15.32 6.13
CA ASP A 124 -10.33 16.63 6.50
C ASP A 124 -10.20 16.73 8.02
N GLN A 125 -9.06 16.27 8.54
CA GLN A 125 -8.80 16.21 9.97
C GLN A 125 -7.30 16.22 10.28
N LEU A 126 -7.00 16.37 11.58
CA LEU A 126 -5.68 16.16 12.14
C LEU A 126 -5.51 14.68 12.49
N TYR A 127 -4.46 14.06 11.96
CA TYR A 127 -4.04 12.71 12.29
C TYR A 127 -2.80 12.76 13.17
N ARG A 128 -2.79 12.03 14.28
CA ARG A 128 -1.63 11.94 15.18
C ARG A 128 -0.91 10.63 14.91
N VAL A 129 0.41 10.69 14.83
CA VAL A 129 1.22 9.50 14.58
C VAL A 129 1.18 8.57 15.79
N ASP A 130 0.86 7.30 15.53
CA ASP A 130 1.12 6.22 16.46
C ASP A 130 2.59 5.81 16.32
N SER A 131 3.42 6.30 17.24
CA SER A 131 4.86 6.03 17.26
C SER A 131 5.22 4.56 17.44
N ASP A 132 4.35 3.76 18.05
CA ASP A 132 4.63 2.33 18.33
C ASP A 132 4.29 1.45 17.12
N ARG A 133 3.31 1.86 16.31
CA ARG A 133 2.96 1.19 15.03
C ARG A 133 3.75 1.72 13.83
N SER A 134 4.46 2.84 14.00
CA SER A 134 5.28 3.47 12.97
C SER A 134 6.75 3.05 13.05
N MET A 135 7.45 3.10 11.91
CA MET A 135 8.82 2.63 11.79
C MET A 135 9.60 3.45 10.77
N ILE A 136 10.87 3.73 11.08
CA ILE A 136 11.86 4.21 10.13
C ILE A 136 13.02 3.22 10.15
N GLN A 137 13.26 2.56 9.02
CA GLN A 137 14.42 1.72 8.80
C GLN A 137 15.42 2.45 7.92
N TRP A 138 16.70 2.41 8.29
CA TRP A 138 17.81 2.97 7.52
C TRP A 138 18.72 1.86 7.02
N THR A 139 19.39 2.08 5.89
CA THR A 139 20.41 1.18 5.33
C THR A 139 21.59 1.99 4.79
N GLY A 140 22.78 1.75 5.37
CA GLY A 140 24.06 2.31 4.91
C GLY A 140 24.94 1.23 4.27
N ARG A 141 25.79 1.64 3.32
CA ARG A 141 26.61 0.71 2.52
C ARG A 141 28.03 1.20 2.33
N ASN A 142 28.95 0.26 2.15
CA ASN A 142 30.23 0.48 1.50
C ASN A 142 30.47 -0.60 0.44
N ALA A 143 31.69 -0.69 -0.10
CA ALA A 143 32.02 -1.67 -1.14
C ALA A 143 31.94 -3.14 -0.69
N ASN A 144 32.01 -3.42 0.60
CA ASN A 144 32.15 -4.77 1.16
C ASN A 144 31.00 -5.18 2.07
N THR A 145 30.31 -4.22 2.70
CA THR A 145 29.31 -4.47 3.75
C THR A 145 28.10 -3.56 3.59
N THR A 146 26.98 -4.06 4.12
CA THR A 146 25.73 -3.31 4.29
C THR A 146 25.32 -3.42 5.75
N HIS A 147 24.90 -2.29 6.32
CA HIS A 147 24.35 -2.23 7.67
C HIS A 147 22.97 -1.61 7.63
N PHE A 148 22.03 -2.19 8.37
CA PHE A 148 20.68 -1.67 8.48
C PHE A 148 20.18 -1.70 9.92
N GLY A 149 19.23 -0.83 10.22
CA GLY A 149 18.60 -0.79 11.51
C GLY A 149 17.48 0.23 11.56
N ASN A 150 17.00 0.51 12.76
CA ASN A 150 15.83 1.35 12.98
C ASN A 150 16.17 2.63 13.72
N ILE A 151 15.28 3.60 13.60
CA ILE A 151 15.24 4.82 14.40
C ILE A 151 13.78 5.16 14.70
N ARG A 152 13.51 5.65 15.91
CA ARG A 152 12.14 5.84 16.43
C ARG A 152 11.62 7.23 16.12
N ILE A 153 10.35 7.30 15.73
CA ILE A 153 9.60 8.55 15.67
C ILE A 153 9.15 8.87 17.09
N ARG A 154 9.54 10.03 17.61
CA ARG A 154 9.14 10.49 18.95
C ARG A 154 7.67 10.92 18.97
N ASN A 155 7.26 11.68 17.96
CA ASN A 155 5.90 12.11 17.72
C ASN A 155 5.78 12.71 16.30
N GLY A 156 4.56 12.85 15.82
CA GLY A 156 4.27 13.57 14.59
C GLY A 156 2.79 13.83 14.43
N GLU A 157 2.46 14.78 13.56
CA GLU A 157 1.09 15.18 13.24
C GLU A 157 0.99 15.47 11.75
N LEU A 158 -0.12 15.05 11.13
CA LEU A 158 -0.48 15.31 9.74
C LEU A 158 -1.84 16.00 9.70
N GLN A 159 -1.92 17.19 9.11
CA GLN A 159 -3.19 17.84 8.80
C GLN A 159 -3.57 17.50 7.36
N SER A 160 -4.75 16.91 7.17
CA SER A 160 -5.38 16.75 5.85
C SER A 160 -6.37 17.88 5.61
N LYS A 161 -6.36 18.42 4.39
CA LYS A 161 -7.40 19.32 3.90
C LYS A 161 -7.51 19.20 2.39
N ASP A 162 -8.72 18.96 1.89
CA ASP A 162 -9.00 18.82 0.45
C ASP A 162 -8.10 17.75 -0.21
N GLY A 163 -7.77 16.67 0.52
CA GLY A 163 -6.87 15.61 0.07
C GLY A 163 -5.39 15.99 0.01
N VAL A 164 -5.00 17.16 0.52
CA VAL A 164 -3.60 17.59 0.63
C VAL A 164 -3.16 17.49 2.09
N PHE A 165 -1.98 16.92 2.33
CA PHE A 165 -1.41 16.87 3.67
C PHE A 165 -0.32 17.91 3.89
N THR A 166 -0.26 18.44 5.10
CA THR A 166 0.94 19.07 5.69
C THR A 166 1.22 18.42 7.04
N GLY A 167 2.42 18.57 7.57
CA GLY A 167 2.71 17.99 8.88
C GLY A 167 4.15 18.09 9.32
N ILE A 168 4.42 17.56 10.50
CA ILE A 168 5.73 17.58 11.11
C ILE A 168 5.95 16.30 11.91
N PHE A 169 7.14 15.72 11.79
CA PHE A 169 7.54 14.55 12.55
C PHE A 169 8.88 14.83 13.23
N ASN A 170 8.98 14.44 14.49
CA ASN A 170 10.20 14.53 15.27
C ASN A 170 10.77 13.11 15.49
N ILE A 171 12.03 12.92 15.13
CA ILE A 171 12.73 11.64 15.18
C ILE A 171 13.72 11.69 16.35
N ASP A 172 13.70 10.67 17.21
CA ASP A 172 14.65 10.57 18.31
C ASP A 172 15.97 9.97 17.82
N MET A 173 16.99 10.82 17.64
CA MET A 173 18.30 10.40 17.13
C MET A 173 19.06 9.50 18.12
N ASN A 174 18.73 9.53 19.41
CA ASN A 174 19.34 8.64 20.39
C ASN A 174 18.81 7.21 20.31
N SER A 175 17.65 7.02 19.68
CA SER A 175 17.01 5.71 19.51
C SER A 175 17.57 4.89 18.35
N ILE A 176 18.57 5.41 17.61
CA ILE A 176 19.17 4.69 16.49
C ILE A 176 19.80 3.36 16.95
N VAL A 177 19.43 2.28 16.27
CA VAL A 177 19.92 0.91 16.49
C VAL A 177 20.34 0.27 15.18
N ASN A 178 21.17 -0.77 15.26
CA ASN A 178 21.61 -1.60 14.13
C ASN A 178 21.09 -3.02 14.37
N ILE A 179 20.44 -3.60 13.37
CA ILE A 179 19.76 -4.90 13.50
C ILE A 179 20.68 -6.03 13.03
N ASN A 180 21.41 -5.83 11.93
CA ASN A 180 22.10 -6.94 11.27
C ASN A 180 23.42 -7.37 11.91
N LEU A 181 23.90 -6.63 12.91
CA LEU A 181 25.04 -7.00 13.75
C LEU A 181 24.61 -7.44 15.16
N ASP A 182 23.35 -7.84 15.36
CA ASP A 182 22.89 -8.27 16.68
C ASP A 182 23.76 -9.41 17.24
N GLY A 183 24.30 -9.21 18.44
CA GLY A 183 25.25 -10.12 19.10
C GLY A 183 26.71 -10.00 18.66
N ASP A 184 27.05 -9.18 17.66
CA ASP A 184 28.42 -8.93 17.20
C ASP A 184 29.09 -7.80 18.01
N GLU A 185 30.38 -7.93 18.33
CA GLU A 185 31.15 -6.92 19.07
C GLU A 185 31.24 -5.57 18.33
N LEU A 186 31.06 -5.56 17.01
CA LEU A 186 31.05 -4.35 16.19
C LEU A 186 29.76 -3.55 16.30
N GLN A 187 28.64 -4.14 16.73
CA GLN A 187 27.36 -3.45 16.86
C GLN A 187 27.44 -2.21 17.79
N PRO A 188 27.93 -2.32 19.05
CA PRO A 188 28.07 -1.15 19.92
C PRO A 188 29.07 -0.12 19.36
N VAL A 189 30.12 -0.57 18.66
CA VAL A 189 31.11 0.31 18.03
C VAL A 189 30.48 1.13 16.91
N LEU A 190 29.71 0.48 16.02
CA LEU A 190 28.99 1.15 14.94
C LEU A 190 27.99 2.16 15.49
N ILE A 191 27.20 1.79 16.51
CA ILE A 191 26.22 2.70 17.10
C ILE A 191 26.88 3.89 17.79
N ALA A 192 27.99 3.67 18.50
CA ALA A 192 28.76 4.77 19.08
C ALA A 192 29.28 5.72 17.99
N HIS A 193 29.76 5.19 16.86
CA HIS A 193 30.24 5.96 15.73
C HIS A 193 29.12 6.75 15.05
N LEU A 194 27.96 6.14 14.75
CA LEU A 194 26.82 6.86 14.16
C LEU A 194 26.36 8.04 15.05
N LYS A 195 26.51 7.90 16.37
CA LYS A 195 26.14 8.93 17.34
C LYS A 195 27.19 10.04 17.53
N SER A 196 28.43 9.84 17.08
CA SER A 196 29.55 10.79 17.25
C SER A 196 29.49 11.98 16.29
N ASP A 197 30.43 12.90 16.42
CA ASP A 197 30.63 14.07 15.58
C ASP A 197 30.98 13.76 14.11
N ASP A 198 31.56 12.58 13.86
CA ASP A 198 31.80 12.04 12.51
C ASP A 198 30.50 11.81 11.72
N PHE A 199 29.40 11.51 12.42
CA PHE A 199 28.08 11.29 11.86
C PHE A 199 27.04 12.27 12.43
N PHE A 200 26.03 11.78 13.16
CA PHE A 200 24.82 12.53 13.44
C PHE A 200 24.95 13.48 14.64
N LEU A 201 26.06 13.41 15.38
CA LEU A 201 26.37 14.27 16.52
C LEU A 201 25.18 14.38 17.50
N THR A 202 24.62 13.23 17.86
CA THR A 202 23.33 13.11 18.55
C THR A 202 23.30 13.75 19.94
N LYS A 203 24.47 13.95 20.57
CA LYS A 203 24.59 14.71 21.82
C LYS A 203 24.22 16.18 21.68
N VAL A 204 24.48 16.79 20.52
CA VAL A 204 24.13 18.20 20.22
C VAL A 204 22.80 18.27 19.47
N PHE A 205 22.54 17.31 18.59
CA PHE A 205 21.33 17.21 17.78
C PHE A 205 20.55 15.93 18.13
N PRO A 206 19.89 15.87 19.31
CA PRO A 206 19.17 14.67 19.75
C PRO A 206 17.88 14.43 18.97
N THR A 207 17.44 15.40 18.16
CA THR A 207 16.22 15.31 17.35
C THR A 207 16.53 15.72 15.92
N ALA A 208 16.05 14.92 14.97
CA ALA A 208 15.88 15.33 13.58
C ALA A 208 14.40 15.59 13.31
N THR A 209 14.11 16.48 12.38
CA THR A 209 12.74 16.90 12.09
C THR A 209 12.48 16.79 10.59
N ILE A 210 11.39 16.16 10.20
CA ILE A 210 10.89 16.24 8.83
C ILE A 210 9.58 17.01 8.81
N GLU A 211 9.58 18.11 8.08
CA GLU A 211 8.40 18.94 7.83
C GLU A 211 7.85 18.58 6.45
N ILE A 212 6.62 18.10 6.41
CA ILE A 212 5.87 17.88 5.17
C ILE A 212 5.27 19.23 4.78
N ASN A 213 5.97 19.95 3.90
CA ASN A 213 5.50 21.24 3.42
C ASN A 213 4.20 21.05 2.62
N GLN A 214 4.13 19.96 1.84
CA GLN A 214 2.97 19.58 1.06
C GLN A 214 3.06 18.14 0.57
N ALA A 215 2.00 17.35 0.76
CA ALA A 215 1.80 16.08 0.09
C ALA A 215 0.52 16.16 -0.74
N LYS A 216 0.61 15.92 -2.05
CA LYS A 216 -0.53 15.97 -2.97
C LYS A 216 -0.75 14.61 -3.65
N PRO A 217 -2.01 14.26 -3.96
CA PRO A 217 -2.29 13.08 -4.75
C PRO A 217 -1.65 13.21 -6.14
N VAL A 218 -1.10 12.12 -6.64
CA VAL A 218 -0.68 12.03 -8.05
C VAL A 218 -1.91 11.95 -8.96
N LYS A 219 -1.71 12.05 -10.28
CA LYS A 219 -2.81 12.07 -11.26
C LYS A 219 -3.75 10.86 -11.15
N ASP A 220 -3.20 9.66 -10.94
CA ASP A 220 -3.94 8.40 -10.85
C ASP A 220 -3.56 7.68 -9.53
N PRO A 221 -4.14 8.10 -8.38
CA PRO A 221 -3.64 7.75 -7.05
C PRO A 221 -4.15 6.38 -6.56
N PHE A 222 -3.87 5.32 -7.32
CA PHE A 222 -4.30 3.97 -6.96
C PHE A 222 -3.66 3.49 -5.64
N LEU A 223 -4.40 2.74 -4.83
CA LEU A 223 -3.96 2.28 -3.50
C LEU A 223 -2.71 1.37 -3.52
N THR A 224 -2.38 0.76 -4.66
CA THR A 224 -1.29 -0.23 -4.78
C THR A 224 -0.01 0.34 -5.38
N VAL A 225 0.07 1.65 -5.57
CA VAL A 225 1.25 2.35 -6.11
C VAL A 225 1.54 3.60 -5.28
N PRO A 226 2.72 4.22 -5.41
CA PRO A 226 2.94 5.53 -4.80
C PRO A 226 1.92 6.52 -5.34
N ASN A 227 1.04 6.99 -4.45
CA ASN A 227 -0.17 7.74 -4.80
C ASN A 227 -0.14 9.18 -4.26
N TYR A 228 0.91 9.54 -3.52
CA TYR A 228 1.22 10.91 -3.12
C TYR A 228 2.64 11.31 -3.52
N GLU A 229 2.76 12.52 -4.06
CA GLU A 229 4.03 13.24 -4.19
C GLU A 229 4.22 14.10 -2.94
N ILE A 230 5.36 13.93 -2.26
CA ILE A 230 5.68 14.61 -1.02
C ILE A 230 6.84 15.58 -1.25
N ASN A 231 6.58 16.86 -0.98
CA ASN A 231 7.59 17.86 -0.78
C ASN A 231 7.84 18.05 0.71
N ALA A 232 9.05 17.72 1.16
CA ALA A 232 9.43 17.84 2.56
C ALA A 232 10.74 18.61 2.75
N THR A 233 10.93 19.09 3.98
CA THR A 233 12.19 19.65 4.47
C THR A 233 12.70 18.76 5.59
N LEU A 234 13.87 18.15 5.42
CA LEU A 234 14.53 17.40 6.47
C LEU A 234 15.58 18.28 7.16
N GLU A 235 15.37 18.50 8.46
CA GLU A 235 16.35 19.05 9.38
C GLU A 235 17.13 17.91 10.05
N LEU A 236 18.41 17.83 9.75
CA LEU A 236 19.32 16.83 10.31
C LEU A 236 20.67 17.49 10.59
N ARG A 237 21.24 17.26 11.78
CA ARG A 237 22.51 17.86 12.21
C ARG A 237 22.52 19.40 12.10
N GLY A 238 21.37 20.04 12.38
CA GLY A 238 21.20 21.50 12.34
C GLY A 238 21.09 22.12 10.94
N LEU A 239 21.12 21.31 9.87
CA LEU A 239 20.95 21.78 8.50
C LEU A 239 19.58 21.39 7.96
N LYS A 240 18.93 22.33 7.27
CA LYS A 240 17.62 22.14 6.61
C LYS A 240 17.82 21.99 5.12
N VAL A 241 17.37 20.86 4.57
CA VAL A 241 17.49 20.57 3.14
C VAL A 241 16.18 19.99 2.63
N ARG A 242 15.76 20.44 1.45
CA ARG A 242 14.59 19.89 0.76
C ARG A 242 14.83 18.43 0.36
N GLN A 243 13.86 17.58 0.66
CA GLN A 243 13.82 16.18 0.28
C GLN A 243 12.44 15.85 -0.27
N ASP A 244 12.39 15.54 -1.56
CA ASP A 244 11.16 15.14 -2.23
C ASP A 244 11.16 13.62 -2.42
N PHE A 245 9.99 13.00 -2.28
CA PHE A 245 9.81 11.56 -2.45
C PHE A 245 8.33 11.23 -2.70
N PHE A 246 8.04 9.97 -2.99
CA PHE A 246 6.67 9.49 -3.14
C PHE A 246 6.31 8.55 -1.99
N ALA A 247 5.03 8.49 -1.66
CA ALA A 247 4.49 7.54 -0.69
C ALA A 247 3.21 6.87 -1.22
N THR A 248 2.96 5.65 -0.74
CA THR A 248 1.67 4.98 -0.85
C THR A 248 0.88 5.20 0.43
N VAL A 249 -0.27 5.84 0.31
CA VAL A 249 -1.17 6.22 1.40
C VAL A 249 -2.45 5.40 1.29
N ALA A 250 -2.88 4.78 2.39
CA ALA A 250 -4.10 3.99 2.49
C ALA A 250 -4.82 4.29 3.82
N ARG A 251 -6.12 3.98 3.90
CA ARG A 251 -6.85 4.06 5.17
C ARG A 251 -6.57 2.84 6.04
N THR A 252 -6.48 3.06 7.34
CA THR A 252 -6.47 1.98 8.33
C THR A 252 -7.91 1.52 8.62
N PRO A 253 -8.10 0.34 9.23
CA PRO A 253 -9.41 -0.10 9.71
C PRO A 253 -10.03 0.84 10.77
N GLU A 254 -9.21 1.64 11.45
CA GLU A 254 -9.62 2.57 12.52
C GLU A 254 -9.96 3.97 12.00
N ASN A 255 -10.07 4.17 10.68
CA ASN A 255 -10.23 5.47 10.00
C ASN A 255 -9.01 6.41 10.06
N GLY A 256 -7.89 5.98 10.63
CA GLY A 256 -6.60 6.63 10.46
C GLY A 256 -5.99 6.41 9.06
N ILE A 257 -4.75 6.85 8.88
CA ILE A 257 -3.97 6.69 7.65
C ILE A 257 -2.73 5.83 7.91
N SER A 258 -2.41 4.96 6.95
CA SER A 258 -1.09 4.34 6.82
C SER A 258 -0.37 4.89 5.59
N ALA A 259 0.87 5.31 5.75
CA ALA A 259 1.72 5.76 4.65
C ALA A 259 3.03 4.97 4.60
N GLU A 260 3.42 4.53 3.41
CA GLU A 260 4.69 3.83 3.19
C GLU A 260 5.53 4.56 2.13
N ALA A 261 6.80 4.78 2.41
CA ALA A 261 7.74 5.45 1.51
C ALA A 261 9.10 4.77 1.49
N HIS A 262 9.73 4.77 0.31
CA HIS A 262 11.05 4.19 0.07
C HIS A 262 11.88 5.18 -0.75
N PHE A 263 12.98 5.67 -0.20
CA PHE A 263 13.84 6.64 -0.89
C PHE A 263 15.26 6.67 -0.32
N ASP A 264 16.19 7.24 -1.09
CA ASP A 264 17.55 7.50 -0.64
C ASP A 264 17.76 8.99 -0.34
N ILE A 265 18.64 9.29 0.62
CA ILE A 265 19.18 10.65 0.82
C ILE A 265 20.69 10.65 0.64
N ASP A 266 21.25 11.75 0.13
CA ASP A 266 22.70 12.01 0.16
C ASP A 266 23.05 12.65 1.51
N ARG A 267 23.65 11.88 2.42
CA ARG A 267 24.00 12.31 3.78
C ARG A 267 24.94 13.53 3.82
N THR A 268 25.71 13.75 2.75
CA THR A 268 26.69 14.85 2.70
C THR A 268 26.02 16.22 2.64
N LYS A 269 24.75 16.30 2.19
CA LYS A 269 23.95 17.53 2.21
C LYS A 269 23.70 18.06 3.63
N TRP A 270 23.79 17.20 4.65
CA TRP A 270 23.67 17.56 6.06
C TRP A 270 25.02 17.55 6.79
N GLY A 271 26.13 17.65 6.03
CA GLY A 271 27.47 17.74 6.59
C GLY A 271 27.99 16.46 7.22
N VAL A 272 27.29 15.33 7.05
CA VAL A 272 27.78 14.00 7.42
C VAL A 272 28.72 13.53 6.32
N ILE A 273 30.01 13.84 6.43
CA ILE A 273 30.98 13.63 5.34
C ILE A 273 31.96 12.48 5.58
N TYR A 274 32.03 11.90 6.79
CA TYR A 274 32.94 10.80 7.12
C TYR A 274 32.92 9.69 6.07
N GLY A 275 34.07 9.19 5.63
CA GLY A 275 34.14 8.08 4.69
C GLY A 275 33.74 8.40 3.24
N SER A 276 33.39 9.65 2.93
CA SER A 276 33.06 10.09 1.57
C SER A 276 34.32 10.46 0.80
N ALA A 277 34.53 9.80 -0.34
CA ALA A 277 35.66 10.08 -1.23
C ALA A 277 35.56 11.44 -1.95
N ARG A 278 34.44 12.16 -1.80
CA ARG A 278 34.30 13.55 -2.30
C ARG A 278 35.05 14.56 -1.42
N PHE A 279 35.30 14.21 -0.16
CA PHE A 279 35.87 15.11 0.85
C PHE A 279 37.20 14.61 1.42
N PHE A 280 37.48 13.32 1.28
CA PHE A 280 38.65 12.67 1.86
C PHE A 280 39.36 11.76 0.86
N GLU A 281 40.68 11.63 1.02
CA GLU A 281 41.54 10.75 0.24
C GLU A 281 42.11 9.63 1.14
N HIS A 282 42.65 8.57 0.52
CA HIS A 282 43.30 7.46 1.23
C HIS A 282 42.45 6.77 2.32
N LEU A 283 41.13 6.71 2.12
CA LEU A 283 40.16 6.22 3.10
C LEU A 283 40.29 4.72 3.47
N GLY A 284 40.82 3.88 2.59
CA GLY A 284 40.95 2.44 2.85
C GLY A 284 39.63 1.79 3.28
N MET A 285 39.61 1.14 4.45
CA MET A 285 38.42 0.48 5.00
C MET A 285 37.34 1.45 5.51
N HIS A 286 37.64 2.75 5.59
CA HIS A 286 36.71 3.78 6.07
C HIS A 286 35.80 4.34 4.98
N VAL A 287 35.87 3.84 3.75
CA VAL A 287 34.94 4.24 2.67
C VAL A 287 33.52 3.89 3.07
N VAL A 288 32.62 4.88 2.98
CA VAL A 288 31.18 4.74 3.20
C VAL A 288 30.46 5.51 2.12
N PHE A 289 29.51 4.89 1.43
CA PHE A 289 28.77 5.56 0.36
C PHE A 289 27.92 6.72 0.90
N ASP A 290 27.72 7.73 0.06
CA ASP A 290 27.01 8.95 0.44
C ASP A 290 25.49 8.71 0.58
N LEU A 291 24.94 7.76 -0.18
CA LEU A 291 23.51 7.46 -0.15
C LEU A 291 23.14 6.54 1.01
N ILE A 292 22.11 6.94 1.76
CA ILE A 292 21.46 6.14 2.79
C ILE A 292 20.03 5.86 2.33
N SER A 293 19.65 4.58 2.32
CA SER A 293 18.28 4.18 1.97
C SER A 293 17.39 4.19 3.20
N PHE A 294 16.16 4.67 3.01
CA PHE A 294 15.12 4.70 4.03
C PHE A 294 13.89 3.94 3.55
N GLN A 295 13.37 3.10 4.45
CA GLN A 295 12.02 2.54 4.37
C GLN A 295 11.24 3.08 5.57
N ILE A 296 10.13 3.76 5.28
CA ILE A 296 9.31 4.44 6.30
C ILE A 296 7.91 3.87 6.22
N ARG A 297 7.37 3.53 7.39
CA ARG A 297 5.95 3.21 7.59
C ARG A 297 5.40 4.11 8.68
N ILE A 298 4.45 4.96 8.34
CA ILE A 298 3.71 5.80 9.28
C ILE A 298 2.32 5.21 9.45
N VAL A 299 1.87 5.12 10.68
CA VAL A 299 0.48 4.80 11.03
C VAL A 299 -0.04 5.89 11.96
N THR A 300 -1.26 6.34 11.74
CA THR A 300 -1.92 7.32 12.61
C THR A 300 -3.05 6.67 13.40
N ASP A 301 -3.51 7.38 14.44
CA ASP A 301 -4.83 7.15 15.04
C ASP A 301 -5.98 7.40 14.06
#